data_AF-X6NJI4-F1
#
_entry.id   AF-X6NJI4-F1
#
_cell.length_a   1.000
_cell.length_b   1.000
_cell.length_c   1.000
_cell.angle_alpha   90.00
_cell.angle_beta   90.00
_cell.angle_gamma   90.00
#
_symmetry.space_group_name_H-M   'P 1'
#
loop_
_entity.id
_entity.type
_entity.pdbx_description
1 polymer ?
#
loop_
_entity_poly.entity_id
_entity_poly.type
_entity_poly.pdbx_seq_one_letter_code
_entity_poly.pdbx_strand_id
1 'polypeptide(L)'
;MAVTKEMDANATIPYIVPLLCEKVKEFNGFHTEGIFRKSASSADLRKLRNKLRMKNFTFEEQNVHIFANCLKTWLRSLEDPLIPELYYDFCVEMAKQGKLDKGQFEVFFSQLPAVNRETLKYLVHFLRELIQPQYVKTTLMTLDNLAIVFGPTLLRSEILDPNTALMNTHSEKKFICFIFFLFYYLLVLSYKTITHFLPKVINTKKKRARTLFYEITERKIKTRQKCFDQKKLCDGIAGSQT
;
A
#
# COMPACT_ATOMS: atom_id res chain seq x y z
N MET A 1 -1.98 -16.59 12.53
CA MET A 1 -1.66 -15.15 12.36
C MET A 1 -2.73 -14.53 11.49
N ALA A 2 -3.52 -13.58 12.00
CA ALA A 2 -4.76 -13.08 11.37
C ALA A 2 -4.61 -12.49 9.95
N VAL A 3 -3.40 -12.11 9.54
CA VAL A 3 -3.11 -11.64 8.17
C VAL A 3 -3.44 -12.71 7.12
N THR A 4 -3.52 -13.99 7.51
CA THR A 4 -3.82 -15.12 6.61
C THR A 4 -5.30 -15.42 6.38
N LYS A 5 -6.23 -14.80 7.11
CA LYS A 5 -7.67 -15.07 6.95
C LYS A 5 -8.21 -14.70 5.55
N GLU A 6 -7.47 -13.88 4.81
CA GLU A 6 -7.79 -13.38 3.47
C GLU A 6 -6.62 -13.56 2.50
N MET A 7 -5.94 -14.71 2.56
CA MET A 7 -4.86 -15.08 1.65
C MET A 7 -5.29 -16.24 0.75
N ASP A 8 -5.06 -16.11 -0.56
CA ASP A 8 -5.01 -17.28 -1.44
C ASP A 8 -3.84 -18.18 -0.98
N ALA A 9 -3.98 -19.50 -1.11
CA ALA A 9 -3.06 -20.49 -0.53
C ALA A 9 -1.57 -20.32 -0.90
N ASN A 10 -1.27 -19.55 -1.96
CA ASN A 10 0.08 -19.27 -2.45
C ASN A 10 0.45 -17.76 -2.47
N ALA A 11 -0.40 -16.87 -1.96
CA ALA A 11 -0.12 -15.44 -1.95
C ALA A 11 0.78 -15.07 -0.76
N THR A 12 1.72 -14.13 -0.94
CA THR A 12 2.53 -13.56 0.15
C THR A 12 1.95 -12.27 0.71
N ILE A 13 0.89 -11.74 0.07
CA ILE A 13 0.20 -10.50 0.43
C ILE A 13 -1.31 -10.80 0.42
N PRO A 14 -2.07 -10.41 1.46
CA PRO A 14 -3.53 -10.58 1.49
C PRO A 14 -4.19 -9.84 0.33
N TYR A 15 -5.11 -10.50 -0.39
CA TYR A 15 -5.65 -9.98 -1.67
C TYR A 15 -6.33 -8.61 -1.52
N ILE A 16 -6.85 -8.32 -0.32
CA ILE A 16 -7.57 -7.09 0.00
C ILE A 16 -6.69 -5.84 -0.11
N VAL A 17 -5.40 -5.95 0.21
CA VAL A 17 -4.45 -4.83 0.14
C VAL A 17 -4.24 -4.36 -1.30
N PRO A 18 -3.80 -5.20 -2.25
CA PRO A 18 -3.69 -4.79 -3.64
C PRO A 18 -5.04 -4.44 -4.25
N LEU A 19 -6.12 -5.16 -3.92
CA LEU A 19 -7.46 -4.82 -4.42
C LEU A 19 -7.85 -3.38 -4.07
N LEU A 20 -7.74 -2.98 -2.81
CA LEU A 20 -8.13 -1.63 -2.37
C LEU A 20 -7.17 -0.57 -2.91
N CYS A 21 -5.87 -0.86 -3.01
CA CYS A 21 -4.89 0.02 -3.64
C CYS A 21 -5.22 0.27 -5.12
N GLU A 22 -5.54 -0.78 -5.88
CA GLU A 22 -5.94 -0.64 -7.29
C GLU A 22 -7.26 0.11 -7.42
N LYS A 23 -8.24 -0.12 -6.52
CA LYS A 23 -9.48 0.67 -6.52
C LYS A 23 -9.24 2.15 -6.20
N VAL A 24 -8.29 2.47 -5.33
CA VAL A 24 -7.89 3.87 -5.12
C VAL A 24 -7.33 4.48 -6.41
N LYS A 25 -6.56 3.73 -7.22
CA LYS A 25 -6.06 4.22 -8.51
C LYS A 25 -7.18 4.38 -9.55
N GLU A 26 -8.00 3.34 -9.70
CA GLU A 26 -9.12 3.26 -10.67
C GLU A 26 -10.12 4.39 -10.47
N PHE A 27 -10.45 4.72 -9.22
CA PHE A 27 -11.37 5.79 -8.86
C PHE A 27 -10.66 7.15 -8.65
N ASN A 28 -9.55 7.39 -9.36
CA ASN A 28 -8.86 8.68 -9.42
C ASN A 28 -8.32 9.23 -8.08
N GLY A 29 -7.96 8.34 -7.15
CA GLY A 29 -7.45 8.72 -5.83
C GLY A 29 -6.15 9.53 -5.88
N PHE A 30 -5.33 9.33 -6.92
CA PHE A 30 -4.06 10.04 -7.12
C PHE A 30 -4.24 11.51 -7.55
N HIS A 31 -5.47 11.92 -7.86
CA HIS A 31 -5.84 13.31 -8.11
C HIS A 31 -6.96 13.78 -7.16
N THR A 32 -7.17 13.06 -6.06
CA THR A 32 -8.20 13.41 -5.07
C THR A 32 -7.55 14.04 -3.85
N GLU A 33 -7.98 15.26 -3.54
CA GLU A 33 -7.47 16.05 -2.42
C GLU A 33 -7.73 15.35 -1.07
N GLY A 34 -6.68 15.17 -0.27
CA GLY A 34 -6.75 14.56 1.05
C GLY A 34 -7.04 13.06 1.04
N ILE A 35 -6.73 12.33 -0.03
CA ILE A 35 -6.82 10.86 -0.05
C ILE A 35 -6.05 10.26 1.14
N PHE A 36 -6.59 9.21 1.76
CA PHE A 36 -6.17 8.67 3.07
C PHE A 36 -6.35 9.59 4.29
N ARG A 37 -6.43 10.91 4.15
CA ARG A 37 -6.69 11.84 5.27
C ARG A 37 -8.19 12.01 5.53
N LYS A 38 -8.96 12.39 4.51
CA LYS A 38 -10.41 12.63 4.62
C LYS A 38 -11.14 11.33 4.96
N SER A 39 -12.21 11.46 5.74
CA SER A 39 -13.07 10.35 6.17
C SER A 39 -14.24 10.17 5.22
N ALA A 40 -14.53 8.91 4.89
CA ALA A 40 -15.74 8.50 4.20
C ALA A 40 -16.88 8.22 5.19
N SER A 41 -18.10 8.19 4.68
CA SER A 41 -19.31 7.80 5.44
C SER A 41 -19.16 6.41 6.05
N SER A 42 -19.52 6.27 7.32
CA SER A 42 -19.51 4.98 8.01
C SER A 42 -20.50 3.99 7.38
N ALA A 43 -21.61 4.48 6.83
CA ALA A 43 -22.59 3.65 6.13
C ALA A 43 -22.01 3.06 4.84
N ASP A 44 -21.29 3.86 4.06
CA ASP A 44 -20.69 3.40 2.80
C ASP A 44 -19.52 2.45 3.06
N LEU A 45 -18.74 2.69 4.11
CA LEU A 45 -17.71 1.75 4.54
C LEU A 45 -18.30 0.38 4.95
N ARG A 46 -19.44 0.36 5.65
CA ARG A 46 -20.14 -0.89 5.98
C ARG A 46 -20.63 -1.60 4.71
N LYS A 47 -21.22 -0.87 3.77
CA LYS A 47 -21.66 -1.43 2.48
C LYS A 47 -20.49 -2.04 1.71
N LEU A 48 -19.37 -1.32 1.58
CA LEU A 48 -18.17 -1.81 0.91
C LEU A 48 -17.62 -3.08 1.56
N ARG A 49 -17.53 -3.12 2.91
CA ARG A 49 -17.08 -4.34 3.61
C ARG A 49 -17.99 -5.53 3.39
N ASN A 50 -19.31 -5.31 3.36
CA ASN A 50 -20.26 -6.39 3.07
C ASN A 50 -20.07 -6.91 1.65
N LYS A 51 -19.88 -6.03 0.65
CA LYS A 51 -19.56 -6.44 -0.73
C LYS A 51 -18.27 -7.28 -0.79
N LEU A 52 -17.20 -6.82 -0.12
CA LEU A 52 -15.93 -7.54 -0.06
C LEU A 52 -16.06 -8.93 0.59
N ARG A 53 -16.80 -9.03 1.70
CA ARG A 53 -17.09 -10.32 2.37
C ARG A 53 -17.85 -11.29 1.47
N MET A 54 -18.77 -10.78 0.65
CA MET A 54 -19.51 -11.57 -0.34
C MET A 54 -18.72 -11.81 -1.63
N LYS A 55 -17.45 -11.38 -1.71
CA LYS A 55 -16.62 -11.39 -2.94
C LYS A 55 -17.32 -10.73 -4.14
N ASN A 56 -18.20 -9.77 -3.88
CA ASN A 56 -18.85 -8.98 -4.91
C ASN A 56 -17.97 -7.75 -5.21
N PHE A 57 -17.29 -7.78 -6.36
CA PHE A 57 -16.37 -6.73 -6.80
C PHE A 57 -17.00 -5.73 -7.77
N THR A 58 -18.34 -5.62 -7.78
CA THR A 58 -19.02 -4.53 -8.49
C THR A 58 -19.08 -3.29 -7.61
N PHE A 59 -18.31 -2.29 -8.03
CA PHE A 59 -18.17 -1.02 -7.34
C PHE A 59 -18.78 0.09 -8.18
N GLU A 60 -19.77 0.76 -7.63
CA GLU A 60 -20.45 1.93 -8.24
C GLU A 60 -20.09 3.21 -7.46
N GLU A 61 -19.30 3.07 -6.41
CA GLU A 61 -18.97 4.13 -5.46
C GLU A 61 -18.09 5.20 -6.12
N GLN A 62 -18.64 6.41 -6.27
CA GLN A 62 -17.90 7.56 -6.81
C GLN A 62 -16.86 8.12 -5.81
N ASN A 63 -17.05 7.86 -4.50
CA ASN A 63 -16.17 8.41 -3.48
C ASN A 63 -14.99 7.48 -3.19
N VAL A 64 -13.85 7.80 -3.80
CA VAL A 64 -12.59 7.06 -3.62
C VAL A 64 -12.07 7.02 -2.18
N HIS A 65 -12.47 7.96 -1.32
CA HIS A 65 -12.11 7.92 0.10
C HIS A 65 -12.62 6.65 0.78
N ILE A 66 -13.74 6.05 0.31
CA ILE A 66 -14.28 4.82 0.88
C ILE A 66 -13.24 3.68 0.77
N PHE A 67 -12.56 3.53 -0.38
CA PHE A 67 -11.52 2.50 -0.56
C PHE A 67 -10.30 2.77 0.34
N ALA A 68 -9.85 4.02 0.40
CA ALA A 68 -8.73 4.42 1.25
C ALA A 68 -9.02 4.19 2.75
N ASN A 69 -10.21 4.58 3.22
CA ASN A 69 -10.63 4.35 4.60
C ASN A 69 -10.87 2.86 4.89
N CYS A 70 -11.34 2.09 3.90
CA CYS A 70 -11.48 0.65 4.04
C CYS A 70 -10.12 -0.01 4.24
N LEU A 71 -9.10 0.37 3.46
CA LEU A 71 -7.73 -0.15 3.61
C LEU A 71 -7.16 0.17 4.99
N LYS A 72 -7.25 1.43 5.42
CA LYS A 72 -6.79 1.84 6.76
C LYS A 72 -7.52 1.07 7.86
N THR A 73 -8.82 0.86 7.73
CA THR A 73 -9.56 0.16 8.77
C THR A 73 -9.27 -1.33 8.78
N TRP A 74 -9.07 -1.94 7.61
CA TRP A 74 -8.66 -3.33 7.53
C TRP A 74 -7.31 -3.54 8.25
N LEU A 75 -6.32 -2.68 7.98
CA LEU A 75 -5.03 -2.68 8.68
C LEU A 75 -5.18 -2.54 10.20
N ARG A 76 -6.02 -1.59 10.65
CA ARG A 76 -6.28 -1.39 12.09
C ARG A 76 -7.10 -2.53 12.72
N SER A 77 -7.85 -3.30 11.94
CA SER A 77 -8.67 -4.40 12.45
C SER A 77 -7.92 -5.73 12.54
N LEU A 78 -6.65 -5.76 12.14
CA LEU A 78 -5.79 -6.91 12.36
C LEU A 78 -5.65 -7.17 13.87
N GLU A 79 -5.66 -8.45 14.23
CA GLU A 79 -5.46 -8.93 15.61
C GLU A 79 -4.16 -8.36 16.20
N ASP A 80 -3.08 -8.45 15.44
CA ASP A 80 -1.79 -7.80 15.71
C ASP A 80 -1.54 -6.77 14.60
N PRO A 81 -1.09 -5.54 14.89
CA PRO A 81 -0.74 -4.54 13.87
C PRO A 81 0.20 -5.08 12.78
N LEU A 82 0.21 -4.39 11.62
CA LEU A 82 1.04 -4.83 10.49
C LEU A 82 2.52 -4.89 10.86
N ILE A 83 3.00 -3.94 11.66
CA ILE A 83 4.26 -4.08 12.40
C ILE A 83 3.87 -4.64 13.76
N PRO A 84 4.21 -5.92 14.07
CA PRO A 84 3.78 -6.57 15.31
C PRO A 84 4.11 -5.76 16.55
N GLU A 85 3.21 -5.78 17.54
CA GLU A 85 3.35 -4.99 18.77
C GLU A 85 4.69 -5.26 19.49
N LEU A 86 5.22 -6.49 19.39
CA LEU A 86 6.51 -6.86 19.98
C LEU A 86 7.69 -5.99 19.49
N TYR A 87 7.56 -5.36 18.32
CA TYR A 87 8.59 -4.47 17.77
C TYR A 87 8.31 -2.99 18.01
N TYR A 88 7.18 -2.63 18.65
CA TYR A 88 6.75 -1.25 18.82
C TYR A 88 7.82 -0.40 19.54
N ASP A 89 8.32 -0.87 20.68
CA ASP A 89 9.33 -0.15 21.47
C ASP A 89 10.62 0.04 20.68
N PHE A 90 11.05 -0.97 19.94
CA PHE A 90 12.20 -0.88 19.06
C PHE A 90 12.03 0.22 18.00
N CYS A 91 10.86 0.28 17.35
CA CYS A 91 10.54 1.31 16.35
C CYS A 91 10.58 2.73 16.96
N VAL A 92 9.99 2.90 18.14
CA VAL A 92 9.93 4.18 18.85
C VAL A 92 11.32 4.62 19.31
N GLU A 93 12.09 3.73 19.94
CA GLU A 93 13.42 4.04 20.46
C GLU A 93 14.41 4.34 19.33
N MET A 94 14.38 3.59 18.23
CA MET A 94 15.18 3.91 17.05
C MET A 94 14.90 5.33 16.52
N ALA A 95 13.63 5.76 16.55
CA ALA A 95 13.25 7.10 16.13
C ALA A 95 13.63 8.21 17.13
N LYS A 96 13.72 7.89 18.43
CA LYS A 96 14.14 8.82 19.49
C LYS A 96 15.65 9.08 19.50
N GLN A 97 16.45 8.04 19.26
CA GLN A 97 17.93 8.10 19.31
C GLN A 97 18.54 9.01 18.23
N GLY A 98 17.74 9.57 17.31
CA GLY A 98 18.18 10.56 16.32
C GLY A 98 19.08 10.01 15.21
N LYS A 99 19.54 8.75 15.34
CA LYS A 99 20.26 8.00 14.33
C LYS A 99 19.41 6.80 13.93
N LEU A 100 18.49 7.05 12.98
CA LEU A 100 17.76 5.98 12.31
C LEU A 100 18.76 5.17 11.48
N ASP A 101 19.22 4.06 12.06
CA ASP A 101 20.29 3.24 11.50
C ASP A 101 19.76 2.24 10.47
N LYS A 102 20.35 2.26 9.27
CA LYS A 102 19.95 1.39 8.17
C LYS A 102 20.20 -0.09 8.48
N GLY A 103 21.30 -0.41 9.18
CA GLY A 103 21.65 -1.79 9.52
C GLY A 103 20.68 -2.38 10.54
N GLN A 104 20.37 -1.65 11.61
CA GLN A 104 19.35 -2.03 12.59
C GLN A 104 17.99 -2.22 11.94
N PHE A 105 17.60 -1.33 11.01
CA PHE A 105 16.36 -1.49 10.26
C PHE A 105 16.35 -2.75 9.40
N GLU A 106 17.43 -3.05 8.68
CA GLU A 106 17.52 -4.26 7.85
C GLU A 106 17.37 -5.54 8.68
N VAL A 107 17.99 -5.58 9.87
CA VAL A 107 17.83 -6.70 10.81
C VAL A 107 16.39 -6.81 11.27
N PHE A 108 15.79 -5.74 11.80
CA PHE A 108 14.39 -5.72 12.21
C PHE A 108 13.46 -6.16 11.08
N PHE A 109 13.67 -5.61 9.89
CA PHE A 109 12.84 -5.87 8.73
C PHE A 109 12.96 -7.33 8.28
N SER A 110 14.14 -7.96 8.42
CA SER A 110 14.34 -9.38 8.13
C SER A 110 13.63 -10.31 9.13
N GLN A 111 13.45 -9.86 10.38
CA GLN A 111 12.79 -10.62 11.44
C GLN A 111 11.26 -10.58 11.34
N LEU A 112 10.68 -9.59 10.64
CA LEU A 112 9.24 -9.53 10.41
C LEU A 112 8.73 -10.83 9.75
N PRO A 113 7.56 -11.34 10.15
CA PRO A 113 6.92 -12.44 9.44
C PRO A 113 6.79 -12.13 7.94
N ALA A 114 6.96 -13.14 7.09
CA ALA A 114 7.02 -12.94 5.64
C ALA A 114 5.82 -12.17 5.10
N VAL A 115 4.61 -12.49 5.58
CA VAL A 115 3.38 -11.82 5.14
C VAL A 115 3.34 -10.35 5.56
N ASN A 116 3.67 -10.04 6.81
CA ASN A 116 3.76 -8.66 7.32
C ASN A 116 4.77 -7.85 6.51
N ARG A 117 5.96 -8.45 6.30
CA ARG A 117 7.04 -7.85 5.54
C ARG A 117 6.60 -7.51 4.12
N GLU A 118 6.11 -8.49 3.34
CA GLU A 118 5.72 -8.27 1.94
C GLU A 118 4.52 -7.33 1.82
N THR A 119 3.57 -7.38 2.76
CA THR A 119 2.43 -6.44 2.81
C THR A 119 2.89 -5.02 3.09
N LEU A 120 3.83 -4.82 4.03
CA LEU A 120 4.43 -3.52 4.32
C LEU A 120 5.20 -2.98 3.11
N LYS A 121 6.00 -3.81 2.42
CA LYS A 121 6.67 -3.42 1.17
C LYS A 121 5.67 -2.92 0.15
N TYR A 122 4.62 -3.70 -0.11
CA TYR A 122 3.60 -3.36 -1.10
C TYR A 122 2.93 -2.01 -0.77
N LEU A 123 2.52 -1.84 0.49
CA LEU A 123 1.88 -0.60 0.94
C LEU A 123 2.81 0.61 0.78
N VAL A 124 4.07 0.49 1.19
CA VAL A 124 5.07 1.55 1.05
C VAL A 124 5.32 1.89 -0.42
N HIS A 125 5.38 0.89 -1.31
CA HIS A 125 5.48 1.12 -2.74
C HIS A 125 4.29 1.90 -3.29
N PHE A 126 3.07 1.48 -2.96
CA PHE A 126 1.85 2.16 -3.39
C PHE A 126 1.80 3.62 -2.90
N LEU A 127 2.08 3.87 -1.61
CA LEU A 127 2.05 5.21 -1.05
C LEU A 127 3.18 6.09 -1.59
N ARG A 128 4.30 5.48 -2.01
CA ARG A 128 5.37 6.20 -2.70
C ARG A 128 4.99 6.66 -4.10
N GLU A 129 4.23 5.85 -4.83
CA GLU A 129 3.66 6.30 -6.09
C GLU A 129 2.73 7.50 -5.88
N LEU A 130 1.93 7.47 -4.80
CA LEU A 130 1.00 8.56 -4.45
C LEU A 130 1.71 9.89 -4.12
N ILE A 131 2.89 9.86 -3.49
CA ILE A 131 3.64 11.08 -3.14
C ILE A 131 4.60 11.56 -4.24
N GLN A 132 4.50 11.04 -5.46
CA GLN A 132 5.31 11.60 -6.55
C GLN A 132 4.96 13.08 -6.80
N PRO A 133 5.92 13.93 -7.19
CA PRO A 133 5.73 15.38 -7.26
C PRO A 133 4.53 15.84 -8.11
N GLN A 134 4.14 15.07 -9.13
CA GLN A 134 2.98 15.38 -9.96
C GLN A 134 1.63 15.18 -9.23
N TYR A 135 1.54 14.23 -8.30
CA TYR A 135 0.29 13.92 -7.58
C TYR A 135 0.16 14.72 -6.29
N VAL A 136 1.27 15.03 -5.61
CA VAL A 136 1.27 15.81 -4.34
C VAL A 136 0.61 17.17 -4.52
N LYS A 137 0.77 17.80 -5.70
CA LYS A 137 0.17 19.11 -6.01
C LYS A 137 -1.36 19.09 -5.97
N THR A 138 -1.98 17.96 -6.28
CA THR A 138 -3.44 17.81 -6.30
C THR A 138 -3.96 17.13 -5.05
N THR A 139 -3.29 16.07 -4.61
CA THR A 139 -3.71 15.31 -3.41
C THR A 139 -3.45 16.08 -2.13
N LEU A 140 -2.49 17.01 -2.12
CA LEU A 140 -2.00 17.70 -0.92
C LEU A 140 -1.48 16.75 0.18
N MET A 141 -1.18 15.50 -0.20
CA MET A 141 -0.68 14.48 0.71
C MET A 141 0.82 14.32 0.54
N THR A 142 1.58 14.97 1.42
CA THR A 142 3.03 14.79 1.52
C THR A 142 3.38 13.51 2.28
N LEU A 143 4.67 13.13 2.26
CA LEU A 143 5.18 12.04 3.09
C LEU A 143 4.84 12.25 4.57
N ASP A 144 5.07 13.45 5.11
CA ASP A 144 4.72 13.82 6.47
C ASP A 144 3.23 13.64 6.78
N ASN A 145 2.35 14.06 5.86
CA ASN A 145 0.90 13.92 6.04
C ASN A 145 0.48 12.45 6.05
N LEU A 146 1.06 11.62 5.18
CA LEU A 146 0.80 10.19 5.18
C LEU A 146 1.39 9.50 6.41
N ALA A 147 2.57 9.90 6.89
CA ALA A 147 3.18 9.34 8.08
C ALA A 147 2.33 9.58 9.34
N ILE A 148 1.68 10.73 9.46
CA ILE A 148 0.71 11.00 10.54
C ILE A 148 -0.50 10.07 10.45
N VAL A 149 -1.00 9.81 9.23
CA VAL A 149 -2.15 8.91 9.02
C VAL A 149 -1.79 7.45 9.28
N PHE A 150 -0.61 7.03 8.80
CA PHE A 150 -0.20 5.63 8.82
C PHE A 150 0.57 5.22 10.08
N GLY A 151 1.14 6.15 10.86
CA GLY A 151 1.76 5.90 12.17
C GLY A 151 0.88 5.03 13.08
N PRO A 152 -0.27 5.55 13.55
CA PRO A 152 -1.19 4.80 14.40
C PRO A 152 -1.96 3.68 13.66
N THR A 153 -1.84 3.60 12.33
CA THR A 153 -2.45 2.53 11.52
C THR A 153 -1.54 1.30 11.45
N LEU A 154 -0.22 1.51 11.47
CA LEU A 154 0.79 0.46 11.27
C LEU A 154 1.50 0.07 12.56
N LEU A 155 1.63 1.03 13.48
CA LEU A 155 2.18 0.86 14.83
C LEU A 155 1.02 1.05 15.81
N ARG A 156 0.70 0.00 16.55
CA ARG A 156 -0.27 0.02 17.65
C ARG A 156 0.39 -0.65 18.85
N SER A 157 0.22 -0.06 20.03
CA SER A 157 0.42 -0.78 21.27
C SER A 157 -0.82 -0.64 22.14
N GLU A 158 -1.28 -1.76 22.67
CA GLU A 158 -2.52 -1.87 23.45
C GLU A 158 -2.30 -1.62 24.95
N ILE A 159 -1.03 -1.54 25.36
CA ILE A 159 -0.60 -1.47 26.77
C ILE A 159 -0.26 -0.02 27.20
N LEU A 160 -0.16 0.92 26.25
CA LEU A 160 0.24 2.30 26.53
C LEU A 160 -0.88 3.12 27.18
N ASP A 161 -0.52 3.90 28.19
CA ASP A 161 -1.39 4.96 28.70
C ASP A 161 -1.55 6.09 27.65
N PRO A 162 -2.66 6.86 27.69
CA PRO A 162 -2.94 7.90 26.71
C PRO A 162 -1.85 8.97 26.56
N ASN A 163 -1.14 9.32 27.65
CA ASN A 163 -0.11 10.36 27.60
C ASN A 163 1.13 9.83 26.89
N THR A 164 1.56 8.61 27.19
CA THR A 164 2.70 7.98 26.50
C THR A 164 2.41 7.75 25.02
N ALA A 165 1.18 7.34 24.66
CA ALA A 165 0.76 7.23 23.26
C ALA A 165 0.86 8.57 22.51
N LEU A 166 0.46 9.68 23.15
CA LEU A 166 0.58 11.01 22.58
C LEU A 166 2.06 11.41 22.40
N MET A 167 2.92 11.12 23.38
CA MET A 167 4.36 11.43 23.29
C MET A 167 5.05 10.62 22.18
N ASN A 168 4.64 9.37 21.98
CA ASN A 168 5.22 8.49 20.98
C ASN A 168 4.76 8.81 19.55
N THR A 169 3.66 9.55 19.35
CA THR A 169 3.12 9.91 18.03
C THR A 169 4.19 10.55 17.12
N HIS A 170 5.07 11.40 17.68
CA HIS A 170 6.16 12.01 16.90
C HIS A 170 7.22 10.98 16.47
N SER A 171 7.58 10.06 17.35
CA SER A 171 8.53 8.98 17.07
C SER A 171 7.96 7.98 16.06
N GLU A 172 6.68 7.62 16.20
CA GLU A 172 5.96 6.80 15.22
C GLU A 172 5.99 7.44 13.84
N LYS A 173 5.62 8.73 13.74
CA LYS A 173 5.69 9.49 12.49
C LYS A 173 7.10 9.46 11.90
N LYS A 174 8.13 9.74 12.69
CA LYS A 174 9.53 9.69 12.24
C LYS A 174 9.92 8.31 11.71
N PHE A 175 9.54 7.25 12.42
CA PHE A 175 9.81 5.88 12.00
C PHE A 175 9.11 5.53 10.68
N ILE A 176 7.84 5.92 10.51
CA ILE A 176 7.14 5.73 9.23
C ILE A 176 7.82 6.53 8.10
N CYS A 177 8.19 7.79 8.32
CA CYS A 177 8.97 8.55 7.32
C CYS A 177 10.26 7.81 6.96
N PHE A 178 10.97 7.28 7.94
CA PHE A 178 12.22 6.55 7.73
C PHE A 178 12.05 5.30 6.86
N ILE A 179 11.02 4.48 7.14
CA ILE A 179 10.67 3.34 6.29
C ILE A 179 10.53 3.81 4.84
N PHE A 180 9.73 4.84 4.59
CA PHE A 180 9.47 5.31 3.22
C PHE A 180 10.74 5.82 2.54
N PHE A 181 11.60 6.53 3.26
CA PHE A 181 12.89 7.01 2.74
C PHE A 181 13.84 5.85 2.43
N LEU A 182 13.95 4.84 3.30
CA LEU A 182 14.80 3.68 3.05
C LEU A 182 14.35 2.89 1.82
N PHE A 183 13.04 2.62 1.71
CA PHE A 183 12.49 1.98 0.53
C PHE A 183 12.73 2.81 -0.73
N TYR A 184 12.73 4.15 -0.63
CA TYR A 184 13.10 5.05 -1.72
C TYR A 184 14.55 4.88 -2.15
N TYR A 185 15.44 4.93 -1.20
CA TYR A 185 16.86 4.78 -1.44
C TYR A 185 17.19 3.40 -2.05
N LEU A 186 16.63 2.32 -1.50
CA LEU A 186 16.87 0.95 -1.99
C LEU A 186 16.35 0.74 -3.42
N LEU A 187 15.18 1.28 -3.78
CA LEU A 187 14.65 1.17 -5.14
C LEU A 187 15.47 1.99 -6.15
N VAL A 188 15.90 3.20 -5.76
CA VAL A 188 16.76 4.04 -6.61
C VAL A 188 18.13 3.39 -6.81
N LEU A 189 18.70 2.79 -5.77
CA LEU A 189 19.94 2.01 -5.88
C LEU A 189 19.75 0.81 -6.80
N SER A 190 18.67 0.03 -6.65
CA SER A 190 18.37 -1.10 -7.53
C SER A 190 18.27 -0.66 -8.99
N TYR A 191 17.55 0.43 -9.28
CA TYR A 191 17.42 0.97 -10.64
C TYR A 191 18.74 1.52 -11.19
N LYS A 192 19.55 2.20 -10.36
CA LYS A 192 20.89 2.68 -10.74
C LYS A 192 21.83 1.51 -11.02
N THR A 193 21.83 0.46 -10.20
CA THR A 193 22.60 -0.77 -10.42
C THR A 193 22.15 -1.44 -11.71
N ILE A 194 20.84 -1.65 -11.92
CA ILE A 194 20.30 -2.23 -13.15
C ILE A 194 20.70 -1.40 -14.38
N THR A 195 20.55 -0.08 -14.34
CA THR A 195 20.93 0.78 -15.48
C THR A 195 22.44 0.90 -15.68
N HIS A 196 23.24 0.82 -14.61
CA HIS A 196 24.70 0.77 -14.63
C HIS A 196 25.26 -0.58 -15.11
N PHE A 197 24.53 -1.68 -14.91
CA PHE A 197 24.86 -3.01 -15.45
C PHE A 197 24.30 -3.25 -16.87
N LEU A 198 23.35 -2.41 -17.34
CA LEU A 198 22.83 -2.42 -18.71
C LEU A 198 23.39 -1.33 -19.66
N PRO A 199 24.66 -0.84 -19.58
CA PRO A 199 25.05 0.36 -20.33
C PRO A 199 25.38 0.09 -21.81
N LYS A 200 25.36 -1.16 -22.30
CA LYS A 200 25.79 -1.48 -23.68
C LYS A 200 24.69 -1.83 -24.70
N VAL A 201 23.40 -1.86 -24.34
CA VAL A 201 22.32 -2.22 -25.32
C VAL A 201 21.42 -1.02 -25.71
N ILE A 202 21.49 0.11 -25.00
CA ILE A 202 20.42 1.14 -25.05
C ILE A 202 20.80 2.38 -25.88
N ASN A 203 22.00 2.47 -26.47
CA ASN A 203 22.41 3.72 -27.12
C ASN A 203 21.76 4.00 -28.50
N THR A 204 20.99 3.07 -29.07
CA THR A 204 20.24 3.29 -30.33
C THR A 204 18.71 3.33 -30.18
N LYS A 205 18.14 3.13 -28.98
CA LYS A 205 16.67 3.10 -28.77
C LYS A 205 16.16 3.90 -27.56
N LYS A 206 16.93 4.90 -27.10
CA LYS A 206 16.62 5.71 -25.90
C LYS A 206 15.29 6.49 -26.00
N LYS A 207 14.78 6.77 -27.20
CA LYS A 207 13.48 7.45 -27.41
C LYS A 207 12.27 6.49 -27.44
N ARG A 208 12.49 5.20 -27.73
CA ARG A 208 11.41 4.19 -27.80
C ARG A 208 11.14 3.50 -26.46
N ALA A 209 12.15 3.36 -25.58
CA ALA A 209 12.02 2.60 -24.33
C ALA A 209 11.11 3.24 -23.26
N ARG A 210 11.03 4.58 -23.20
CA ARG A 210 10.10 5.28 -22.29
C ARG A 210 8.64 5.11 -22.73
N THR A 211 8.37 5.14 -24.02
CA THR A 211 7.04 4.84 -24.58
C THR A 211 6.70 3.35 -24.44
N LEU A 212 7.68 2.46 -24.65
CA LEU A 212 7.45 1.01 -24.59
C LEU A 212 7.19 0.51 -23.15
N PHE A 213 7.80 1.08 -22.11
CA PHE A 213 7.50 0.68 -20.72
C PHE A 213 6.08 1.10 -20.32
N TYR A 214 5.63 2.29 -20.72
CA TYR A 214 4.25 2.73 -20.52
C TYR A 214 3.27 1.89 -21.35
N GLU A 215 3.60 1.57 -22.61
CA GLU A 215 2.78 0.71 -23.48
C GLU A 215 2.73 -0.76 -23.04
N ILE A 216 3.81 -1.31 -22.48
CA ILE A 216 3.83 -2.69 -21.94
C ILE A 216 3.02 -2.78 -20.65
N THR A 217 3.03 -1.71 -19.84
CA THR A 217 2.20 -1.63 -18.63
C THR A 217 0.72 -1.48 -19.00
N GLU A 218 0.40 -0.60 -19.94
CA GLU A 218 -0.95 -0.45 -20.53
C GLU A 218 -1.46 -1.73 -21.21
N ARG A 219 -0.61 -2.44 -21.97
CA ARG A 219 -0.99 -3.71 -22.62
C ARG A 219 -1.22 -4.82 -21.60
N LYS A 220 -0.39 -4.95 -20.55
CA LYS A 220 -0.63 -5.94 -19.48
C LYS A 220 -1.90 -5.64 -18.68
N ILE A 221 -2.26 -4.37 -18.49
CA ILE A 221 -3.50 -3.95 -17.85
C ILE A 221 -4.71 -4.23 -18.76
N LYS A 222 -4.65 -3.89 -20.06
CA LYS A 222 -5.71 -4.18 -21.04
C LYS A 222 -5.92 -5.68 -21.30
N THR A 223 -4.85 -6.48 -21.31
CA THR A 223 -4.97 -7.94 -21.46
C THR A 223 -5.55 -8.59 -20.20
N ARG A 224 -5.25 -8.07 -19.00
CA ARG A 224 -5.90 -8.53 -17.76
C ARG A 224 -7.37 -8.10 -17.67
N GLN A 225 -7.71 -6.90 -18.14
CA GLN A 225 -9.10 -6.44 -18.24
C GLN A 225 -9.91 -7.29 -19.24
N LYS A 226 -9.36 -7.58 -20.43
CA LYS A 226 -9.99 -8.50 -21.39
C LYS A 226 -10.15 -9.92 -20.86
N CYS A 227 -9.15 -10.49 -20.16
CA CYS A 227 -9.32 -11.80 -19.51
C CYS A 227 -10.37 -11.79 -18.40
N PHE A 228 -10.56 -10.66 -17.71
CA PHE A 228 -11.58 -10.50 -16.67
C PHE A 228 -13.00 -10.36 -17.26
N ASP A 229 -13.14 -9.59 -18.34
CA ASP A 229 -14.42 -9.40 -19.06
C ASP A 229 -14.84 -10.67 -19.82
N GLN A 230 -13.89 -11.42 -20.39
CA GLN A 230 -14.14 -12.67 -21.09
C GLN A 230 -14.53 -13.80 -20.12
N LYS A 231 -14.03 -13.78 -18.88
CA LYS A 231 -14.45 -14.70 -17.81
C LYS A 231 -15.88 -14.40 -17.33
N LYS A 232 -16.25 -13.12 -17.20
CA LYS A 232 -17.64 -12.71 -16.93
C LYS A 232 -18.63 -13.12 -18.03
N LEU A 233 -18.20 -13.11 -19.30
CA LEU A 233 -19.05 -13.50 -20.43
C LEU A 233 -19.27 -15.03 -20.48
N CYS A 234 -18.24 -15.83 -20.17
CA CYS A 234 -18.36 -17.29 -20.10
C CYS A 234 -19.22 -17.74 -18.90
N ASP A 235 -19.10 -17.08 -17.76
CA ASP A 235 -19.89 -17.41 -16.55
C ASP A 235 -21.37 -16.95 -16.68
N GLY A 236 -21.67 -16.01 -17.58
CA GLY A 236 -23.03 -15.55 -17.88
C GLY A 236 -23.81 -16.43 -18.89
N ILE A 237 -23.14 -17.29 -19.66
CA ILE A 237 -23.77 -18.17 -20.66
C ILE A 237 -24.14 -19.54 -20.05
N ALA A 238 -23.57 -19.90 -18.89
CA ALA A 238 -23.87 -21.15 -18.19
C ALA A 238 -25.17 -21.13 -17.35
N GLY A 239 -25.94 -20.03 -17.39
CA GLY A 239 -27.11 -19.80 -16.52
C GLY A 239 -28.47 -19.79 -17.23
N SER A 240 -28.58 -20.20 -18.49
CA SER A 240 -29.86 -20.21 -19.23
C SER A 240 -30.03 -21.41 -20.14
N GLN A 241 -29.98 -22.61 -19.57
CA GLN A 241 -30.66 -23.79 -20.12
C GLN A 241 -31.18 -24.63 -18.96
N THR A 242 -32.41 -24.33 -18.54
CA THR A 242 -33.46 -25.25 -18.06
C THR A 242 -34.74 -24.44 -17.93
#